data_AF-A0A0S3U903-F1
#
_entry.id   AF-A0A0S3U903-F1
#
_cell.length_a   1.000
_cell.length_b   1.000
_cell.length_c   1.000
_cell.angle_alpha   90.00
_cell.angle_beta   90.00
_cell.angle_gamma   90.00
#
_symmetry.space_group_name_H-M   'P 1'
#
loop_
_entity.id
_entity.type
_entity.pdbx_description
1 polymer ?
#
loop_
_entity_poly.entity_id
_entity_poly.type
_entity_poly.pdbx_seq_one_letter_code
_entity_poly.pdbx_strand_id
1 'polypeptide(L)'
;MEPPVDRVRISQAAKDQLIKLKRVTKIDQWNVLCRWALCRSLAEPTPPSPIAIPADSNVEMTWQVFGGTIGDLLIAVLKQRCINDGFGTNAEILAIQFRLHLHRGIGYLAADPQLKAIEHIILQTLPSSQ
;
A
#
# COMPACT_ATOMS: atom_id res chain seq x y z
N MET A 1 8.23 -2.25 -16.32
CA MET A 1 6.91 -2.82 -16.69
C MET A 1 5.85 -1.71 -16.72
N GLU A 2 4.72 -1.92 -17.39
CA GLU A 2 3.61 -0.96 -17.35
C GLU A 2 3.05 -0.84 -15.93
N PRO A 3 2.93 0.38 -15.36
CA PRO A 3 2.40 0.58 -14.02
C PRO A 3 0.89 0.40 -13.96
N PRO A 4 0.32 0.00 -12.81
CA PRO A 4 -1.14 -0.15 -12.67
C PRO A 4 -1.87 1.21 -12.74
N VAL A 5 -1.18 2.31 -12.42
CA VAL A 5 -1.69 3.68 -12.51
C VAL A 5 -0.55 4.64 -12.82
N ASP A 6 -0.80 5.72 -13.56
CA ASP A 6 0.20 6.78 -13.78
C ASP A 6 0.43 7.62 -12.51
N ARG A 7 -0.66 7.89 -11.78
CA ARG A 7 -0.67 8.67 -10.54
C ARG A 7 -1.35 7.89 -9.43
N VAL A 8 -0.63 7.71 -8.33
CA VAL A 8 -1.16 7.14 -7.09
C VAL A 8 -1.89 8.23 -6.34
N ARG A 9 -3.21 8.08 -6.20
CA ARG A 9 -4.08 9.00 -5.45
C ARG A 9 -4.50 8.39 -4.13
N ILE A 10 -4.44 9.20 -3.08
CA ILE A 10 -4.81 8.81 -1.73
C ILE A 10 -6.15 9.46 -1.38
N SER A 11 -7.06 8.74 -0.72
CA SER A 11 -8.31 9.34 -0.21
C SER A 11 -8.03 10.26 0.97
N GLN A 12 -8.97 11.15 1.30
CA GLN A 12 -8.82 12.08 2.42
C GLN A 12 -8.70 11.31 3.75
N ALA A 13 -9.49 10.25 3.93
CA ALA A 13 -9.38 9.38 5.10
C ALA A 13 -8.00 8.72 5.23
N ALA A 14 -7.46 8.18 4.13
CA ALA A 14 -6.14 7.56 4.13
C ALA A 14 -5.01 8.57 4.33
N LYS A 15 -5.17 9.81 3.83
CA LYS A 15 -4.25 10.91 4.11
C LYS A 15 -4.19 11.22 5.61
N ASP A 16 -5.31 11.29 6.30
CA ASP A 16 -5.34 11.57 7.75
C ASP A 16 -4.67 10.44 8.55
N GLN A 17 -4.88 9.18 8.13
CA GLN A 17 -4.18 8.01 8.67
C GLN A 17 -2.65 8.11 8.44
N LEU A 18 -2.22 8.47 7.24
CA LEU A 18 -0.80 8.65 6.94
C LEU A 18 -0.18 9.81 7.74
N ILE A 19 -0.89 10.92 7.98
CA ILE A 19 -0.40 12.01 8.86
C ILE A 19 -0.09 11.48 10.26
N LYS A 20 -0.98 10.67 10.83
CA LYS A 20 -0.73 9.99 12.12
C LYS A 20 0.52 9.10 12.03
N LEU A 21 0.65 8.31 10.97
CA LEU A 21 1.79 7.43 10.75
C LEU A 21 3.12 8.19 10.66
N LYS A 22 3.17 9.34 9.98
CA LYS A 22 4.38 10.19 9.96
C LYS A 22 4.81 10.60 11.36
N ARG A 23 3.86 11.02 12.20
CA ARG A 23 4.15 11.50 13.57
C ARG A 23 4.78 10.42 14.45
N VAL A 24 4.29 9.18 14.35
CA VAL A 24 4.76 8.05 15.16
C VAL A 24 6.03 7.40 14.59
N THR A 25 6.11 7.21 13.27
CA THR A 25 7.26 6.54 12.63
C THR A 25 8.43 7.47 12.35
N LYS A 26 8.22 8.78 12.34
CA LYS A 26 9.17 9.81 11.86
C LYS A 26 9.55 9.66 10.37
N ILE A 27 8.78 8.91 9.58
CA ILE A 27 8.95 8.81 8.13
C ILE A 27 8.15 9.94 7.48
N ASP A 28 8.82 10.98 7.01
CA ASP A 28 8.15 12.15 6.42
C ASP A 28 7.68 11.95 4.98
N GLN A 29 8.16 10.92 4.30
CA GLN A 29 7.90 10.71 2.88
C GLN A 29 6.66 9.84 2.66
N TRP A 30 5.65 10.36 1.95
CA TRP A 30 4.39 9.65 1.70
C TRP A 30 4.60 8.36 0.91
N ASN A 31 5.47 8.38 -0.11
CA ASN A 31 5.76 7.21 -0.93
C ASN A 31 6.32 6.05 -0.09
N VAL A 32 7.20 6.34 0.89
CA VAL A 32 7.77 5.32 1.78
C VAL A 32 6.66 4.66 2.62
N LEU A 33 5.82 5.45 3.31
CA LEU A 33 4.71 4.91 4.09
C LEU A 33 3.71 4.13 3.24
N CYS A 34 3.39 4.63 2.05
CA CYS A 34 2.49 3.95 1.13
C CYS A 34 3.07 2.62 0.60
N ARG A 35 4.40 2.51 0.40
CA ARG A 35 5.04 1.23 0.06
C ARG A 35 4.92 0.23 1.21
N TRP A 36 5.21 0.65 2.44
CA TRP A 36 5.03 -0.20 3.62
C TRP A 36 3.58 -0.69 3.74
N ALA A 37 2.60 0.21 3.57
CA ALA A 37 1.19 -0.14 3.54
C ALA A 37 0.85 -1.17 2.46
N LEU A 38 1.29 -0.92 1.21
CA LEU A 38 1.05 -1.84 0.11
C LEU A 38 1.62 -3.23 0.43
N CYS A 39 2.88 -3.32 0.87
CA CYS A 39 3.51 -4.58 1.24
C CYS A 39 2.79 -5.28 2.41
N ARG A 40 2.41 -4.52 3.44
CA ARG A 40 1.65 -5.05 4.59
C ARG A 40 0.34 -5.71 4.15
N SER A 41 -0.34 -5.09 3.19
CA SER A 41 -1.59 -5.60 2.62
C SER A 41 -1.37 -6.79 1.69
N LEU A 42 -0.30 -6.80 0.90
CA LEU A 42 0.03 -7.90 -0.01
C LEU A 42 0.42 -9.18 0.74
N ALA A 43 0.97 -9.05 1.96
CA ALA A 43 1.34 -10.16 2.83
C ALA A 43 0.15 -10.88 3.49
N GLU A 44 -1.05 -10.27 3.49
CA GLU A 44 -2.23 -10.88 4.10
C GLU A 44 -2.76 -12.05 3.26
N PRO A 45 -3.20 -13.16 3.86
CA PRO A 45 -3.69 -14.31 3.10
C PRO A 45 -4.96 -14.00 2.30
N THR A 46 -5.80 -13.07 2.76
CA THR A 46 -7.10 -12.76 2.13
C THR A 46 -7.03 -11.55 1.20
N PRO A 47 -7.80 -11.53 0.11
CA PRO A 47 -7.90 -10.36 -0.76
C PRO A 47 -8.59 -9.19 -0.05
N PRO A 48 -8.34 -7.93 -0.44
CA PRO A 48 -9.04 -6.78 0.10
C PRO A 48 -10.52 -6.77 -0.35
N SER A 49 -11.41 -6.27 0.51
CA SER A 49 -12.82 -6.11 0.17
C SER A 49 -13.00 -5.12 -1.00
N PRO A 50 -13.91 -5.39 -1.95
CA PRO A 50 -14.12 -4.55 -3.13
C PRO A 50 -14.95 -3.30 -2.78
N ILE A 51 -14.33 -2.36 -2.06
CA ILE A 51 -14.96 -1.10 -1.66
C ILE A 51 -14.57 0.03 -2.63
N ALA A 52 -15.50 0.96 -2.86
CA ALA A 52 -15.20 2.17 -3.60
C ALA A 52 -14.26 3.06 -2.77
N ILE A 53 -13.17 3.50 -3.40
CA ILE A 53 -12.21 4.42 -2.77
C ILE A 53 -12.38 5.79 -3.43
N PRO A 54 -12.76 6.85 -2.69
CA PRO A 54 -12.84 8.19 -3.24
C PRO A 54 -11.45 8.74 -3.56
N ALA A 55 -11.39 9.66 -4.53
CA ALA A 55 -10.18 10.41 -4.90
C ALA A 55 -10.35 11.88 -4.50
N ASP A 56 -10.60 12.11 -3.21
CA ASP A 56 -11.08 13.34 -2.61
C ASP A 56 -10.00 14.12 -1.82
N SER A 57 -8.74 13.67 -1.88
CA SER A 57 -7.61 14.40 -1.28
C SER A 57 -6.71 15.03 -2.33
N ASN A 58 -5.92 16.00 -1.89
CA ASN A 58 -4.85 16.62 -2.68
C ASN A 58 -3.52 15.85 -2.66
N VAL A 59 -3.45 14.69 -1.99
CA VAL A 59 -2.22 13.88 -1.93
C VAL A 59 -2.21 12.89 -3.09
N GLU A 60 -1.32 13.18 -4.03
CA GLU A 60 -1.00 12.28 -5.13
C GLU A 60 0.49 12.33 -5.47
N MET A 61 0.97 11.27 -6.11
CA MET A 61 2.34 11.16 -6.60
C MET A 61 2.37 10.34 -7.88
N THR A 62 3.33 10.60 -8.77
CA THR A 62 3.51 9.76 -9.96
C THR A 62 3.94 8.35 -9.54
N TRP A 63 3.67 7.35 -10.38
CA TRP A 63 4.16 5.99 -10.14
C TRP A 63 5.68 5.95 -9.98
N GLN A 64 6.42 6.75 -10.75
CA GLN A 64 7.88 6.83 -10.65
C GLN A 64 8.33 7.28 -9.26
N VAL A 65 7.68 8.28 -8.66
CA VAL A 65 7.96 8.71 -7.27
C VAL A 65 7.48 7.65 -6.27
N PHE A 66 6.30 7.06 -6.53
CA PHE A 66 5.74 6.03 -5.68
C PHE A 66 6.63 4.80 -5.62
N GLY A 67 6.98 4.18 -6.73
CA GLY A 67 7.72 2.91 -6.79
C GLY A 67 9.24 3.06 -6.77
N GLY A 68 9.77 4.15 -7.34
CA GLY A 68 11.23 4.35 -7.47
C GLY A 68 11.93 3.15 -8.09
N THR A 69 13.07 2.76 -7.53
CA THR A 69 13.87 1.61 -8.00
C THR A 69 13.20 0.25 -7.84
N ILE A 70 12.20 0.11 -6.97
CA ILE A 70 11.46 -1.14 -6.75
C ILE A 70 10.10 -1.16 -7.46
N GLY A 71 9.80 -0.16 -8.30
CA GLY A 71 8.51 -0.03 -8.97
C GLY A 71 8.12 -1.28 -9.75
N ASP A 72 9.05 -1.84 -10.52
CA ASP A 72 8.82 -3.09 -11.27
C ASP A 72 8.58 -4.28 -10.34
N LEU A 73 9.31 -4.39 -9.23
CA LEU A 73 9.06 -5.45 -8.24
C LEU A 73 7.64 -5.34 -7.66
N LEU A 74 7.18 -4.14 -7.33
CA LEU A 74 5.83 -3.92 -6.81
C LEU A 74 4.75 -4.32 -7.85
N ILE A 75 4.99 -4.05 -9.13
CA ILE A 75 4.10 -4.48 -10.23
C ILE A 75 4.07 -6.00 -10.31
N ALA A 76 5.24 -6.67 -10.26
CA ALA A 76 5.33 -8.12 -10.34
C ALA A 76 4.58 -8.80 -9.18
N VAL A 77 4.80 -8.34 -7.95
CA VAL A 77 4.14 -8.89 -6.76
C VAL A 77 2.62 -8.65 -6.81
N LEU A 78 2.18 -7.47 -7.25
CA LEU A 78 0.74 -7.21 -7.42
C LEU A 78 0.11 -8.12 -8.47
N LYS A 79 0.77 -8.32 -9.62
CA LYS A 79 0.31 -9.26 -10.66
C LYS A 79 0.23 -10.69 -10.13
N GLN A 80 1.27 -11.14 -9.44
CA GLN A 80 1.27 -12.47 -8.83
C GLN A 80 0.14 -12.60 -7.80
N ARG A 81 -0.09 -11.55 -7.01
CA ARG A 81 -1.19 -11.53 -6.05
C ARG A 81 -2.55 -11.69 -6.73
N CYS A 82 -2.78 -10.95 -7.81
CA CYS A 82 -4.02 -11.08 -8.59
C CYS A 82 -4.22 -12.51 -9.11
N ILE A 83 -3.17 -13.13 -9.63
CA ILE A 83 -3.22 -14.52 -10.11
C ILE A 83 -3.57 -15.48 -8.97
N ASN A 84 -2.93 -15.34 -7.81
CA ASN A 84 -3.19 -16.20 -6.65
C ASN A 84 -4.63 -16.09 -6.15
N ASP A 85 -5.21 -14.90 -6.21
CA ASP A 85 -6.59 -14.64 -5.79
C ASP A 85 -7.62 -14.95 -6.90
N GLY A 86 -7.19 -15.46 -8.06
CA GLY A 86 -8.07 -15.82 -9.18
C GLY A 86 -8.56 -14.63 -10.02
N PHE A 87 -7.91 -13.47 -9.92
CA PHE A 87 -8.18 -12.30 -10.74
C PHE A 87 -7.35 -12.30 -12.04
N GLY A 88 -7.80 -11.53 -13.03
CA GLY A 88 -6.99 -11.23 -14.22
C GLY A 88 -5.85 -10.24 -13.92
N THR A 89 -5.01 -10.01 -14.93
CA THR A 89 -3.84 -9.11 -14.82
C THR A 89 -3.88 -7.97 -15.85
N ASN A 90 -5.06 -7.66 -16.38
CA ASN A 90 -5.25 -6.50 -17.25
C ASN A 90 -5.10 -5.19 -16.44
N ALA A 91 -4.87 -4.08 -17.15
CA ALA A 91 -4.57 -2.79 -16.53
C ALA A 91 -5.67 -2.30 -15.55
N GLU A 92 -6.95 -2.49 -15.91
CA GLU A 92 -8.08 -2.08 -15.07
C GLU A 92 -8.12 -2.85 -13.74
N ILE A 93 -7.97 -4.18 -13.78
CA ILE A 93 -7.93 -5.01 -12.59
C ILE A 93 -6.73 -4.63 -11.72
N LEU A 94 -5.55 -4.45 -12.31
CA LEU A 94 -4.36 -4.07 -11.55
C LEU A 94 -4.51 -2.68 -10.91
N ALA A 95 -5.13 -1.72 -11.59
CA ALA A 95 -5.42 -0.40 -11.04
C ALA A 95 -6.34 -0.49 -9.81
N ILE A 96 -7.41 -1.27 -9.90
CA ILE A 96 -8.38 -1.49 -8.81
C ILE A 96 -7.68 -2.19 -7.64
N GLN A 97 -7.02 -3.31 -7.89
CA GLN A 97 -6.37 -4.10 -6.86
C GLN A 97 -5.24 -3.33 -6.16
N PHE A 98 -4.46 -2.57 -6.91
CA PHE A 98 -3.46 -1.66 -6.34
C PHE A 98 -4.10 -0.70 -5.33
N ARG A 99 -5.19 -0.01 -5.73
CA ARG A 99 -5.86 0.97 -4.86
C ARG A 99 -6.44 0.31 -3.61
N LEU A 100 -7.10 -0.84 -3.76
CA LEU A 100 -7.67 -1.61 -2.65
C LEU A 100 -6.59 -2.05 -1.66
N HIS A 101 -5.52 -2.66 -2.15
CA HIS A 101 -4.42 -3.09 -1.30
C HIS A 101 -3.75 -1.93 -0.57
N LEU A 102 -3.45 -0.84 -1.28
CA LEU A 102 -2.82 0.34 -0.69
C LEU A 102 -3.65 0.90 0.47
N HIS A 103 -4.96 1.10 0.27
CA HIS A 103 -5.81 1.70 1.30
C HIS A 103 -6.07 0.75 2.47
N ARG A 104 -6.25 -0.55 2.22
CA ARG A 104 -6.31 -1.56 3.30
C ARG A 104 -5.04 -1.54 4.15
N GLY A 105 -3.88 -1.49 3.50
CA GLY A 105 -2.59 -1.45 4.16
C GLY A 105 -2.39 -0.22 5.04
N ILE A 106 -2.80 0.95 4.55
CA ILE A 106 -2.77 2.20 5.34
C ILE A 106 -3.68 2.05 6.56
N GLY A 107 -4.88 1.50 6.37
CA GLY A 107 -5.82 1.22 7.45
C GLY A 107 -5.22 0.32 8.52
N TYR A 108 -4.58 -0.80 8.14
CA TYR A 108 -3.94 -1.71 9.08
C TYR A 108 -2.81 -1.06 9.87
N LEU A 109 -1.89 -0.36 9.21
CA LEU A 109 -0.80 0.32 9.90
C LEU A 109 -1.33 1.40 10.86
N ALA A 110 -2.35 2.16 10.47
CA ALA A 110 -2.89 3.24 11.29
C ALA A 110 -3.73 2.75 12.48
N ALA A 111 -4.34 1.56 12.35
CA ALA A 111 -5.15 0.91 13.37
C ALA A 111 -4.31 0.09 14.38
N ASP A 112 -3.05 -0.22 14.06
CA ASP A 112 -2.18 -0.97 14.95
C ASP A 112 -1.80 -0.15 16.21
N PRO A 113 -2.25 -0.56 17.41
CA PRO A 113 -1.96 0.15 18.64
C PRO A 113 -0.50 -0.01 19.10
N GLN A 114 0.19 -1.04 18.61
CA GLN A 114 1.59 -1.26 18.91
C GLN A 114 2.48 -0.33 18.10
N LEU A 115 2.02 0.18 16.94
CA LEU A 115 2.81 1.01 16.06
C LEU A 115 3.10 2.41 16.62
N LYS A 116 4.21 2.51 17.37
CA LYS A 116 4.67 3.74 18.03
C LYS A 116 6.00 4.27 17.47
N ALA A 117 6.69 3.46 16.68
CA ALA A 117 7.97 3.77 16.07
C ALA A 117 8.21 2.89 14.83
N ILE A 118 9.25 3.21 14.05
CA ILE A 118 9.57 2.51 12.79
C ILE A 118 9.96 1.04 13.03
N GLU A 119 10.59 0.75 14.17
CA GLU A 119 11.08 -0.58 14.55
C GLU A 119 9.94 -1.59 14.56
N HIS A 120 8.74 -1.19 14.95
CA HIS A 120 7.58 -2.08 14.98
C HIS A 120 7.11 -2.50 13.58
N ILE A 121 7.29 -1.64 12.56
CA ILE A 121 7.03 -2.04 11.16
C ILE A 121 8.05 -3.11 10.75
N ILE A 122 9.32 -2.93 11.13
CA ILE A 122 10.39 -3.88 10.77
C ILE A 122 10.13 -5.23 11.45
N LEU A 123 9.78 -5.25 12.74
CA LEU A 123 9.48 -6.49 13.46
C LEU A 123 8.34 -7.29 12.83
N GLN A 124 7.34 -6.63 12.25
CA GLN A 124 6.25 -7.31 11.52
C GLN A 124 6.68 -7.99 10.23
N THR A 125 7.87 -7.68 9.72
CA THR A 125 8.42 -8.31 8.51
C THR A 125 9.38 -9.45 8.79
N LEU A 126 9.79 -9.62 10.04
CA LEU A 126 10.63 -10.74 10.42
C LEU A 126 9.77 -12.01 10.43
N PRO A 127 10.25 -13.12 9.85
CA PRO A 127 9.57 -14.39 9.98
C PRO A 127 9.43 -14.70 11.46
N SER A 128 8.24 -15.09 11.90
CA SER A 128 8.04 -15.58 13.26
C SER A 128 9.03 -16.72 13.48
N SER A 129 9.91 -16.59 14.49
CA SER A 129 10.74 -17.69 14.93
C SER A 129 9.83 -18.87 15.21
N GLN A 130 9.95 -19.94 14.42
CA GLN A 130 9.22 -21.19 14.62
C GLN A 130 9.62 -21.83 15.94
#